data_AF-A0A8I2G274-F1
#
_entry.id   AF-A0A8I2G274-F1
#
_cell.length_a   1.000
_cell.length_b   1.000
_cell.length_c   1.000
_cell.angle_alpha   90.00
_cell.angle_beta   90.00
_cell.angle_gamma   90.00
#
_symmetry.space_group_name_H-M   'P 1'
#
loop_
_entity.id
_entity.type
_entity.pdbx_description
1 polymer ?
#
loop_
_entity_poly.entity_id
_entity_poly.type
_entity_poly.pdbx_seq_one_letter_code
_entity_poly.pdbx_strand_id
1 'polypeptide(L)'
;MLKSKINITLDQDLIDFVKSYAEYQRTSVSEIFSQFLLNLKRTKENDPTEIIMADPDFRESLLQTISRIRSGKVKWHTYEEVF
;
A
#
# COMPACT_ATOMS: atom_id res chain seq x y z
N MET A 1 14.54 -11.50 20.03
CA MET A 1 13.30 -11.06 19.38
C MET A 1 12.12 -11.50 20.24
N LEU A 2 11.23 -10.58 20.63
CA LEU A 2 9.98 -10.95 21.29
C LEU A 2 9.15 -11.77 20.28
N LYS A 3 8.83 -13.02 20.63
CA LYS A 3 7.96 -13.87 19.82
C LYS A 3 6.53 -13.70 20.33
N SER A 4 5.62 -13.31 19.43
CA SER A 4 4.19 -13.23 19.71
C SER A 4 3.46 -14.37 18.99
N LYS A 5 2.40 -14.90 19.60
CA LYS A 5 1.60 -16.00 19.05
C LYS A 5 0.27 -15.47 18.51
N ILE A 6 -0.15 -15.95 17.35
CA ILE A 6 -1.47 -15.69 16.76
C ILE A 6 -2.19 -17.04 16.65
N ASN A 7 -3.46 -17.10 17.04
CA ASN A 7 -4.33 -18.23 16.75
C ASN A 7 -5.34 -17.80 15.69
N ILE A 8 -5.45 -18.57 14.61
CA ILE A 8 -6.31 -18.26 13.46
C ILE A 8 -7.18 -19.48 13.19
N THR A 9 -8.49 -19.27 13.06
CA THR A 9 -9.43 -20.29 12.59
C THR A 9 -9.61 -20.10 11.09
N LEU A 10 -9.49 -21.18 10.34
CA LEU A 10 -9.66 -21.21 8.89
C LEU A 10 -10.63 -22.34 8.53
N ASP A 11 -11.29 -22.18 7.39
CA ASP A 11 -12.03 -23.28 6.79
C ASP A 11 -11.12 -24.47 6.50
N GLN A 12 -11.67 -25.68 6.57
CA GLN A 12 -10.91 -26.93 6.42
C GLN A 12 -10.26 -27.06 5.05
N ASP A 13 -10.96 -26.71 3.98
CA ASP A 13 -10.42 -26.80 2.61
C ASP A 13 -9.27 -25.81 2.43
N LEU A 14 -9.40 -24.64 3.05
CA LEU A 14 -8.39 -23.59 2.97
C LEU A 14 -7.10 -23.95 3.73
N ILE A 15 -7.20 -24.53 4.93
CA ILE A 15 -6.02 -24.95 5.68
C ILE A 15 -5.30 -26.12 4.99
N ASP A 16 -6.05 -27.04 4.39
CA ASP A 16 -5.46 -28.17 3.68
C ASP A 16 -4.76 -27.72 2.40
N PHE A 17 -5.37 -26.81 1.64
CA PHE A 17 -4.71 -26.16 0.50
C PHE A 17 -3.41 -25.46 0.93
N VAL A 18 -3.44 -24.63 1.97
CA VAL A 18 -2.27 -23.88 2.43
C VAL A 18 -1.14 -24.80 2.91
N LYS A 19 -1.47 -25.92 3.57
CA LYS A 19 -0.46 -26.92 3.97
C LYS A 19 0.22 -27.54 2.75
N SER A 20 -0.56 -28.00 1.77
CA SER A 20 -0.01 -28.58 0.53
C SER A 20 0.83 -27.57 -0.25
N TYR A 21 0.38 -26.32 -0.33
CA TYR A 21 1.13 -25.24 -0.95
C TYR A 21 2.44 -24.94 -0.21
N ALA A 22 2.42 -24.89 1.13
CA ALA A 22 3.61 -24.67 1.93
C ALA A 22 4.65 -25.77 1.71
N GLU A 23 4.21 -27.04 1.69
CA GLU A 23 5.07 -28.18 1.42
C GLU A 23 5.70 -28.10 0.01
N TYR A 24 4.87 -27.81 -1.01
CA TYR A 24 5.34 -27.64 -2.38
C TYR A 24 6.41 -26.55 -2.51
N GLN A 25 6.21 -25.42 -1.82
CA GLN A 25 7.16 -24.29 -1.77
C GLN A 25 8.30 -24.49 -0.77
N ARG A 26 8.39 -25.65 -0.11
CA ARG A 26 9.38 -25.97 0.95
C ARG A 26 9.44 -24.92 2.06
N THR A 27 8.27 -24.44 2.46
CA THR A 27 8.09 -23.42 3.50
C THR A 27 7.08 -23.89 4.55
N SER A 28 6.72 -23.01 5.49
CA SER A 28 5.72 -23.28 6.51
C SER A 28 4.50 -22.39 6.34
N VAL A 29 3.36 -22.85 6.87
CA VAL A 29 2.14 -22.05 6.96
C VAL A 29 2.40 -20.74 7.70
N SER A 30 3.14 -20.78 8.81
CA SER A 30 3.53 -19.57 9.55
C SER A 30 4.32 -18.59 8.70
N GLU A 31 5.25 -19.08 7.88
CA GLU A 31 6.07 -18.22 7.03
C GLU A 31 5.24 -17.54 5.93
N ILE A 32 4.30 -18.27 5.32
CA ILE A 32 3.36 -17.70 4.34
C ILE A 32 2.56 -16.55 4.96
N PHE A 33 1.99 -16.77 6.15
CA PHE A 33 1.25 -15.72 6.86
C PHE A 33 2.15 -14.55 7.28
N SER A 34 3.38 -14.83 7.73
CA SER A 34 4.36 -13.80 8.04
C SER A 34 4.68 -12.93 6.83
N GLN A 35 4.93 -13.53 5.66
CA GLN A 35 5.22 -12.78 4.44
C GLN A 35 4.00 -11.98 3.96
N PHE A 36 2.79 -12.54 4.05
CA PHE A 36 1.56 -11.82 3.75
C PHE A 36 1.42 -10.58 4.64
N LEU A 37 1.57 -10.73 5.97
CA LEU A 37 1.47 -9.63 6.92
C LEU A 37 2.59 -8.59 6.73
N LEU A 38 3.82 -9.03 6.41
CA LEU A 38 4.92 -8.11 6.11
C LEU A 38 4.65 -7.29 4.85
N ASN A 39 4.09 -7.91 3.81
CA ASN A 39 3.71 -7.20 2.60
C ASN A 39 2.59 -6.19 2.88
N LEU A 40 1.56 -6.59 3.62
CA LEU A 40 0.50 -5.69 4.05
C LEU A 40 1.03 -4.50 4.86
N LYS A 41 1.93 -4.78 5.81
CA LYS A 41 2.61 -3.76 6.62
C LYS A 41 3.40 -2.80 5.74
N ARG A 42 4.22 -3.30 4.81
CA ARG A 42 5.00 -2.47 3.88
C ARG A 42 4.13 -1.61 2.99
N THR A 43 3.01 -2.14 2.50
CA THR A 43 2.06 -1.37 1.69
C THR A 43 1.40 -0.23 2.47
N LYS A 44 1.18 -0.40 3.77
CA LYS A 44 0.58 0.62 4.63
C LYS A 44 1.59 1.61 5.21
N GLU A 45 2.75 1.15 5.67
CA GLU A 45 3.79 2.02 6.23
C GLU A 45 4.58 2.78 5.16
N ASN A 46 4.70 2.24 3.94
CA ASN A 46 5.31 2.93 2.81
C ASN A 46 4.25 3.36 1.79
N ASP A 47 3.04 3.75 2.21
CA ASP A 47 2.12 4.40 1.26
C ASP A 47 2.76 5.75 0.88
N PRO A 48 3.31 5.88 -0.35
CA PRO A 48 3.98 7.11 -0.75
C PRO A 48 3.00 8.28 -0.73
N THR A 49 1.70 8.02 -0.85
CA THR A 49 0.65 9.03 -0.78
C THR A 49 0.59 9.67 0.61
N GLU A 50 0.70 8.88 1.69
CA GLU A 50 0.69 9.43 3.05
C GLU A 50 1.94 10.26 3.32
N ILE A 51 3.10 9.82 2.82
CA ILE A 51 4.37 10.54 2.96
C ILE A 51 4.34 11.86 2.15
N ILE A 52 3.91 11.81 0.88
CA ILE A 52 3.83 12.98 0.00
C ILE A 52 2.79 13.99 0.53
N MET A 53 1.66 13.51 1.07
CA MET A 53 0.62 14.39 1.63
C MET A 53 0.96 14.92 3.03
N ALA A 54 1.97 14.35 3.70
CA ALA A 54 2.48 14.87 4.97
C ALA A 54 3.34 16.14 4.78
N ASP A 55 3.88 16.37 3.59
CA ASP A 55 4.56 17.62 3.24
C ASP A 55 3.52 18.76 3.14
N PRO A 56 3.60 19.78 4.02
CA PRO A 56 2.63 20.88 4.04
C PRO A 56 2.69 21.73 2.77
N ASP A 57 3.88 21.96 2.20
CA ASP A 57 4.06 22.80 1.01
C ASP A 57 3.47 22.10 -0.23
N PHE A 58 3.68 20.79 -0.35
CA PHE A 58 3.06 19.99 -1.40
C PHE A 58 1.54 19.98 -1.27
N ARG A 59 1.04 19.72 -0.05
CA ARG A 59 -0.41 19.66 0.22
C ARG A 59 -1.10 20.98 -0.08
N GLU A 60 -0.52 22.10 0.35
CA GLU A 60 -1.07 23.44 0.09
C GLU A 60 -1.05 23.77 -1.40
N SER A 61 0.06 23.50 -2.08
CA SER A 61 0.20 23.73 -3.53
C SER A 61 -0.82 22.93 -4.34
N LEU A 62 -1.06 21.68 -3.94
CA LEU A 62 -2.08 20.82 -4.56
C LEU A 62 -3.49 21.39 -4.36
N LEU A 63 -3.85 21.76 -3.13
CA LEU A 63 -5.17 22.35 -2.81
C LEU A 63 -5.41 23.67 -3.55
N GLN A 64 -4.39 24.52 -3.62
CA GLN A 64 -4.45 25.77 -4.39
C GLN A 64 -4.64 25.49 -5.88
N THR A 65 -3.93 24.52 -6.44
CA THR A 65 -4.06 24.13 -7.85
C THR A 65 -5.46 23.61 -8.15
N ILE A 66 -6.00 22.71 -7.31
CA ILE A 66 -7.38 22.21 -7.43
C ILE A 66 -8.39 23.37 -7.39
N SER A 67 -8.22 24.33 -6.48
CA SER A 67 -9.07 25.52 -6.37
C SER A 67 -9.02 26.38 -7.64
N ARG A 68 -7.83 26.59 -8.21
CA ARG A 68 -7.66 27.32 -9.47
C ARG A 68 -8.33 26.62 -10.65
N ILE A 69 -8.20 25.29 -10.74
CA ILE A 69 -8.84 24.48 -11.78
C ILE A 69 -10.37 24.62 -11.66
N ARG A 70 -10.92 24.41 -10.45
CA ARG A 70 -12.37 24.51 -10.18
C ARG A 70 -12.95 25.89 -10.46
N SER A 71 -12.18 26.95 -10.22
CA SER A 71 -12.62 28.32 -10.51
C SER A 71 -12.51 28.70 -12.00
N GLY A 72 -12.02 27.80 -12.86
CA GLY A 72 -11.85 28.06 -14.29
C GLY A 72 -10.76 29.09 -14.61
N LYS A 73 -9.91 29.42 -13.63
CA LYS A 73 -8.83 30.42 -13.75
C LYS A 73 -7.52 29.84 -14.27
N VAL A 74 -7.49 28.54 -14.58
CA VAL A 74 -6.30 27.86 -15.10
C VAL A 74 -6.28 27.98 -16.62
N LYS A 75 -5.15 28.44 -17.14
CA LYS A 75 -4.83 28.34 -18.56
C LYS A 75 -4.15 27.02 -18.81
N TRP A 76 -4.66 26.26 -19.77
CA TRP A 76 -4.01 25.07 -20.27
C TRP A 76 -2.98 25.49 -21.30
N HIS A 77 -1.78 24.93 -21.21
CA HIS A 77 -0.68 25.19 -22.12
C HIS A 77 -0.31 23.93 -22.87
N THR A 78 0.12 24.07 -24.12
CA THR A 78 0.71 22.95 -24.87
C THR A 78 2.15 22.71 -24.42
N TYR A 79 2.72 21.57 -24.81
CA TYR A 79 4.12 21.25 -24.47
C TYR A 79 5.09 22.33 -24.98
N GLU A 80 4.93 22.74 -26.24
CA GLU A 80 5.76 23.75 -26.92
C GLU A 80 5.64 25.16 -26.30
N GLU A 81 4.56 25.44 -25.57
CA GLU A 81 4.39 26.71 -24.86
C GLU A 81 5.11 26.75 -23.50
N VAL A 82 5.48 25.59 -22.96
CA VAL A 82 6.07 25.45 -21.61
C VAL A 82 7.55 25.05 -21.66
N PHE A 83 7.95 24.25 -22.65
CA PHE A 83 9.30 23.70 -22.83
C PHE A 83 9.85 24.01 -24.22
#